data_AF-A0A7S0EZL0-F1
#
_entry.id   AF-A0A7S0EZL0-F1
#
_cell.length_a   1.000
_cell.length_b   1.000
_cell.length_c   1.000
_cell.angle_alpha   90.00
_cell.angle_beta   90.00
_cell.angle_gamma   90.00
#
_symmetry.space_group_name_H-M   'P 1'
#
loop_
_entity.id
_entity.type
_entity.pdbx_description
1 polymer ?
#
loop_
_entity_poly.entity_id
_entity_poly.type
_entity_poly.pdbx_seq_one_letter_code
_entity_poly.pdbx_strand_id
1 'polypeptide(L)'
;AGASPSGGGAAAERKAAARPAEVAFDLGQCLLHRRYSYRGVIVGFDQTCQQSEAWMRSMNVDTLQHGRNQPFYHVLPDTRDRPGAQLTYVAQENILTDAPSEPVQHPMVDEMFEGFDLERGRFVPNAQLRVQYPAPTPE
;
A
#
# COMPACT_ATOMS: atom_id res chain seq x y z
N ALA A 1 45.67 -35.67 -23.01
CA ALA A 1 44.23 -35.82 -23.30
C ALA A 1 43.56 -36.07 -21.95
N GLY A 2 42.90 -35.07 -21.35
CA GLY A 2 41.48 -34.73 -21.59
C GLY A 2 40.63 -35.49 -20.56
N ALA A 3 39.65 -34.97 -19.84
CA ALA A 3 39.01 -33.66 -19.77
C ALA A 3 38.39 -33.54 -18.36
N SER A 4 38.09 -32.31 -17.91
CA SER A 4 37.27 -31.99 -16.74
C SER A 4 35.83 -32.53 -16.82
N PRO A 5 35.13 -32.58 -15.68
CA PRO A 5 33.81 -31.94 -15.60
C PRO A 5 33.69 -31.11 -14.29
N SER A 6 33.29 -29.84 -14.34
CA SER A 6 31.94 -29.27 -14.57
C SER A 6 31.11 -29.14 -13.29
N GLY A 7 30.59 -27.93 -13.08
CA GLY A 7 29.44 -27.63 -12.22
C GLY A 7 29.75 -26.52 -11.21
N GLY A 8 29.17 -25.33 -11.28
CA GLY A 8 28.17 -24.76 -12.17
C GLY A 8 28.03 -23.31 -11.71
N GLY A 9 28.11 -22.38 -12.65
CA GLY A 9 28.08 -20.95 -12.37
C GLY A 9 26.78 -20.52 -11.69
N ALA A 10 26.93 -19.49 -10.86
CA ALA A 10 25.85 -18.74 -10.25
C ALA A 10 24.80 -18.32 -11.29
N ALA A 11 23.53 -18.57 -10.97
CA ALA A 11 22.41 -17.82 -11.50
C ALA A 11 21.61 -17.27 -10.33
N ALA A 12 22.17 -16.24 -9.68
CA ALA A 12 21.32 -15.27 -9.01
C ALA A 12 20.57 -14.54 -10.13
N GLU A 13 19.37 -15.01 -10.44
CA GLU A 13 18.45 -14.35 -11.35
C GLU A 13 18.30 -12.90 -10.89
N ARG A 14 18.92 -11.99 -11.64
CA ARG A 14 18.66 -10.56 -11.49
C ARG A 14 17.22 -10.37 -11.93
N LYS A 15 16.30 -10.36 -10.97
CA LYS A 15 14.91 -9.96 -11.17
C LYS A 15 14.97 -8.58 -11.83
N ALA A 16 14.75 -8.52 -13.14
CA ALA A 16 14.73 -7.27 -13.87
C ALA A 16 13.80 -6.32 -13.11
N ALA A 17 14.27 -5.11 -12.81
CA ALA A 17 13.45 -4.12 -12.12
C ALA A 17 12.20 -3.89 -12.97
N ALA A 18 11.09 -4.52 -12.57
CA ALA A 18 9.81 -4.31 -13.22
C ALA A 18 9.51 -2.81 -13.18
N ARG A 19 8.91 -2.28 -14.25
CA ARG A 19 8.41 -0.90 -14.25
C ARG A 19 7.56 -0.71 -12.99
N PRO A 20 7.67 0.44 -12.30
CA PRO A 20 6.84 0.71 -11.13
C PRO A 20 5.38 0.43 -11.48
N ALA A 21 4.70 -0.36 -10.64
CA ALA A 21 3.28 -0.58 -10.84
C ALA A 21 2.55 0.77 -10.77
N GLU A 22 1.56 0.96 -11.63
CA GLU A 22 0.71 2.16 -11.58
C GLU A 22 -0.03 2.22 -10.25
N VAL A 23 -0.28 3.45 -9.79
CA VAL A 23 -1.09 3.73 -8.59
C VAL A 23 -2.52 3.29 -8.89
N ALA A 24 -2.97 2.24 -8.20
CA ALA A 24 -4.28 1.63 -8.43
C ALA A 24 -5.39 2.18 -7.51
N PHE A 25 -5.03 2.89 -6.44
CA PHE A 25 -5.99 3.34 -5.43
C PHE A 25 -5.86 4.82 -5.09
N ASP A 26 -7.00 5.43 -4.75
CA ASP A 26 -7.15 6.85 -4.47
C ASP A 26 -7.37 7.13 -2.98
N LEU A 27 -7.14 8.39 -2.60
CA LEU A 27 -7.50 8.92 -1.29
C LEU A 27 -8.97 8.63 -0.94
N GLY A 28 -9.21 8.25 0.30
CA GLY A 28 -10.54 7.97 0.83
C GLY A 28 -11.14 6.64 0.40
N GLN A 29 -10.50 5.87 -0.50
CA GLN A 29 -10.95 4.51 -0.77
C GLN A 29 -10.77 3.63 0.46
N CYS A 30 -11.79 2.82 0.73
CA CYS A 30 -11.74 1.78 1.74
C CYS A 30 -11.09 0.51 1.18
N LEU A 31 -10.45 -0.23 2.06
CA LEU A 31 -9.78 -1.47 1.72
C LEU A 31 -9.92 -2.53 2.79
N LEU A 32 -9.70 -3.78 2.39
CA LEU A 32 -9.40 -4.90 3.25
C LEU A 32 -7.95 -5.33 3.05
N HIS A 33 -7.16 -5.39 4.13
CA HIS A 33 -5.77 -5.81 4.04
C HIS A 33 -5.67 -7.32 3.79
N ARG A 34 -5.15 -7.74 2.63
CA ARG A 34 -5.11 -9.13 2.16
C ARG A 34 -4.53 -10.13 3.16
N ARG A 35 -3.43 -9.77 3.84
CA ARG A 35 -2.73 -10.67 4.79
C ARG A 35 -3.31 -10.71 6.21
N TYR A 36 -3.80 -9.57 6.71
CA TYR A 36 -4.16 -9.39 8.12
C TYR A 36 -5.66 -9.19 8.33
N SER A 37 -6.44 -9.12 7.24
CA SER A 37 -7.90 -9.06 7.23
C SER A 37 -8.49 -7.92 8.08
N TYR A 38 -7.85 -6.75 8.09
CA TYR A 38 -8.41 -5.54 8.71
C TYR A 38 -8.87 -4.55 7.64
N ARG A 39 -9.94 -3.81 7.95
CA ARG A 39 -10.42 -2.71 7.11
C ARG A 39 -9.63 -1.43 7.38
N GLY A 40 -9.58 -0.55 6.40
CA GLY A 40 -8.98 0.78 6.57
C GLY A 40 -9.34 1.73 5.45
N VAL A 41 -8.86 2.97 5.58
CA VAL A 41 -9.02 4.02 4.56
C VAL A 41 -7.66 4.56 4.15
N ILE A 42 -7.49 4.78 2.84
CA ILE A 42 -6.27 5.35 2.26
C ILE A 42 -6.24 6.87 2.50
N VAL A 43 -5.15 7.36 3.09
CA VAL A 43 -4.92 8.79 3.36
C VAL A 43 -3.73 9.36 2.57
N GLY A 44 -2.98 8.53 1.85
CA GLY A 44 -1.85 8.95 1.05
C GLY A 44 -1.17 7.77 0.37
N PHE A 45 -0.22 8.06 -0.52
CA PHE A 45 0.56 7.04 -1.20
C PHE A 45 1.93 7.57 -1.63
N ASP A 46 2.86 6.64 -1.86
CA ASP A 46 4.14 6.85 -2.51
C ASP A 46 4.26 5.89 -3.69
N GLN A 47 4.88 6.31 -4.80
CA GLN A 47 5.05 5.47 -5.99
C GLN A 47 5.97 4.25 -5.77
N THR A 48 6.87 4.36 -4.79
CA THR A 48 7.80 3.30 -4.36
C THR A 48 7.98 3.38 -2.85
N CYS A 49 8.51 2.31 -2.24
CA CYS A 49 8.73 2.27 -0.79
C CYS A 49 9.69 3.40 -0.33
N GLN A 50 9.21 4.30 0.54
CA GLN A 50 10.00 5.41 1.10
C GLN A 50 10.58 5.10 2.49
N GLN A 51 10.53 3.84 2.95
CA GLN A 51 11.03 3.46 4.26
C GLN A 51 12.49 3.01 4.25
N SER A 52 13.12 3.03 5.43
CA SER A 52 14.55 2.70 5.57
C SER A 52 14.83 1.24 5.18
N GLU A 53 16.08 0.96 4.76
CA GLU A 53 16.54 -0.41 4.50
C GLU A 53 16.27 -1.37 5.67
N ALA A 54 16.46 -0.89 6.90
CA ALA A 54 16.22 -1.67 8.11
C ALA A 54 14.74 -2.06 8.24
N TRP A 55 13.84 -1.12 7.98
CA TRP A 55 12.40 -1.36 8.00
C TRP A 55 11.96 -2.30 6.86
N MET A 56 12.49 -2.08 5.66
CA MET A 56 12.19 -2.92 4.50
C MET A 56 12.60 -4.38 4.75
N ARG A 57 13.76 -4.60 5.39
CA ARG A 57 14.19 -5.94 5.82
C ARG A 57 13.26 -6.52 6.88
N SER A 58 12.88 -5.75 7.90
CA SER A 58 11.99 -6.25 8.97
C SER A 58 10.61 -6.62 8.44
N MET A 59 10.11 -5.89 7.45
CA MET A 59 8.82 -6.13 6.81
C MET A 59 8.88 -7.10 5.62
N ASN A 60 10.07 -7.60 5.29
CA ASN A 60 10.34 -8.46 4.13
C ASN A 60 9.81 -7.87 2.81
N VAL A 61 10.00 -6.56 2.59
CA VAL A 61 9.54 -5.89 1.38
C VAL A 61 10.13 -6.52 0.12
N ASP A 62 11.40 -6.91 0.16
CA ASP A 62 12.09 -7.51 -1.00
C ASP A 62 11.56 -8.88 -1.42
N THR A 63 10.81 -9.57 -0.54
CA THR A 63 10.22 -10.87 -0.86
C THR A 63 8.81 -10.75 -1.43
N LEU A 64 8.23 -9.54 -1.42
CA LEU A 64 6.95 -9.25 -2.06
C LEU A 64 7.04 -9.45 -3.57
N GLN A 65 5.89 -9.72 -4.21
CA GLN A 65 5.83 -10.00 -5.64
C GLN A 65 6.42 -8.85 -6.46
N HIS A 66 6.09 -7.61 -6.10
CA HIS A 66 6.59 -6.39 -6.77
C HIS A 66 7.69 -5.68 -5.98
N GLY A 67 8.09 -6.23 -4.82
CA GLY A 67 9.18 -5.71 -4.03
C GLY A 67 8.98 -4.24 -3.60
N ARG A 68 10.05 -3.46 -3.67
CA ARG A 68 10.09 -2.02 -3.36
C ARG A 68 9.53 -1.14 -4.48
N ASN A 69 9.47 -1.66 -5.71
CA ASN A 69 9.13 -0.92 -6.94
C ASN A 69 7.62 -1.00 -7.24
N GLN A 70 6.80 -0.76 -6.23
CA GLN A 70 5.34 -0.69 -6.33
C GLN A 70 4.84 0.44 -5.43
N PRO A 71 3.60 0.91 -5.64
CA PRO A 71 3.00 1.88 -4.75
C PRO A 71 2.85 1.34 -3.31
N PHE A 72 3.10 2.21 -2.35
CA PHE A 72 2.81 1.97 -0.94
C PHE A 72 1.83 3.03 -0.44
N TYR A 73 0.89 2.62 0.38
CA TYR A 73 -0.21 3.44 0.84
C TYR A 73 -0.12 3.70 2.34
N HIS A 74 -0.41 4.93 2.72
CA HIS A 74 -0.65 5.34 4.10
C HIS A 74 -2.12 5.06 4.41
N VAL A 75 -2.36 4.20 5.41
CA VAL A 75 -3.69 3.66 5.70
C VAL A 75 -4.01 3.85 7.17
N LEU A 76 -5.21 4.39 7.46
CA LEU A 76 -5.81 4.39 8.80
C LEU A 76 -6.64 3.12 8.95
N PRO A 77 -6.23 2.14 9.78
CA PRO A 77 -7.01 0.94 10.06
C PRO A 77 -8.28 1.26 10.85
N ASP A 78 -9.33 0.48 10.65
CA ASP A 78 -10.49 0.51 11.53
C ASP A 78 -10.09 0.04 12.93
N THR A 79 -10.31 0.89 13.93
CA THR A 79 -9.99 0.61 15.33
C THR A 79 -10.77 -0.57 15.91
N ARG A 80 -11.90 -0.95 15.29
CA ARG A 80 -12.65 -2.17 15.62
C ARG A 80 -11.91 -3.44 15.21
N ASP A 81 -11.16 -3.38 14.11
CA ASP A 81 -10.41 -4.52 13.57
C ASP A 81 -8.96 -4.52 14.09
N ARG A 82 -8.37 -3.33 14.25
CA ARG A 82 -7.00 -3.13 14.74
C ARG A 82 -6.93 -1.98 15.75
N PRO A 83 -7.03 -2.29 17.06
CA PRO A 83 -6.96 -1.30 18.13
C PRO A 83 -5.63 -0.52 18.14
N GLY A 84 -5.65 0.70 18.65
CA GLY A 84 -4.46 1.53 18.89
C GLY A 84 -4.28 2.74 17.96
N ALA A 85 -5.15 2.89 16.95
CA ALA A 85 -5.22 4.07 16.08
C ALA A 85 -3.88 4.43 15.41
N GLN A 86 -3.18 3.42 14.87
CA GLN A 86 -1.88 3.60 14.22
C GLN A 86 -2.04 3.87 12.73
N LEU A 87 -1.24 4.79 12.19
CA LEU A 87 -1.02 4.88 10.74
C LEU A 87 -0.22 3.66 10.27
N THR A 88 -0.66 3.01 9.20
CA THR A 88 0.00 1.84 8.63
C THR A 88 0.51 2.12 7.22
N TYR A 89 1.59 1.44 6.83
CA TYR A 89 2.21 1.57 5.52
C TYR A 89 2.12 0.24 4.77
N VAL A 90 1.35 0.21 3.68
CA VAL A 90 0.84 -1.01 3.05
C VAL A 90 1.23 -1.06 1.58
N ALA A 91 1.90 -2.13 1.15
CA ALA A 91 2.20 -2.35 -0.27
C ALA A 91 0.92 -2.59 -1.09
N GLN A 92 0.85 -2.08 -2.32
CA GLN A 92 -0.30 -2.20 -3.22
C GLN A 92 -0.81 -3.65 -3.34
N GLU A 93 0.08 -4.63 -3.47
CA GLU A 93 -0.30 -6.04 -3.61
C GLU A 93 -1.02 -6.65 -2.37
N ASN A 94 -0.97 -5.96 -1.22
CA ASN A 94 -1.66 -6.35 0.00
C ASN A 94 -3.02 -5.66 0.19
N ILE A 95 -3.48 -4.89 -0.80
CA ILE A 95 -4.75 -4.16 -0.73
C ILE A 95 -5.80 -4.89 -1.58
N LEU A 96 -6.96 -5.13 -0.97
CA LEU A 96 -8.18 -5.50 -1.68
C LEU A 96 -9.17 -4.34 -1.55
N THR A 97 -9.79 -3.91 -2.64
CA THR A 97 -10.81 -2.87 -2.61
C THR A 97 -11.99 -3.32 -1.75
N ASP A 98 -12.48 -2.42 -0.90
CA ASP A 98 -13.68 -2.62 -0.11
C ASP A 98 -14.63 -1.43 -0.27
N ALA A 99 -15.93 -1.69 -0.20
CA ALA A 99 -16.98 -0.67 -0.26
C ALA A 99 -17.95 -0.93 0.90
N PRO A 100 -17.54 -0.57 2.14
CA PRO A 100 -18.28 -0.95 3.31
C PRO A 100 -19.57 -0.13 3.44
N SER A 101 -20.61 -0.76 3.99
CA SER A 101 -21.88 -0.09 4.33
C SER A 101 -21.78 0.80 5.57
N GLU A 102 -20.65 0.74 6.28
CA GLU A 102 -20.34 1.57 7.44
C GLU A 102 -18.94 2.17 7.32
N PRO A 103 -18.73 3.42 7.75
CA PRO A 103 -17.41 4.04 7.72
C PRO A 103 -16.42 3.34 8.65
N VAL A 104 -15.15 3.41 8.26
CA VAL A 104 -13.99 3.04 9.10
C VAL A 104 -13.98 3.93 10.35
N GLN A 105 -13.79 3.33 11.53
CA GLN A 105 -13.67 4.08 12.78
C GLN A 105 -12.21 4.35 13.13
N HIS A 106 -11.79 5.62 13.07
CA HIS A 106 -10.45 6.03 13.47
C HIS A 106 -10.46 7.48 13.99
N PRO A 107 -9.75 7.85 15.07
CA PRO A 107 -9.80 9.22 15.61
C PRO A 107 -9.33 10.30 14.63
N MET A 108 -8.52 9.95 13.64
CA MET A 108 -8.00 10.89 12.64
C MET A 108 -8.87 11.03 11.38
N VAL A 109 -9.96 10.25 11.20
CA VAL A 109 -10.76 10.40 9.97
C VAL A 109 -11.44 11.77 9.89
N ASP A 110 -11.93 12.30 11.01
CA ASP A 110 -12.61 13.61 11.04
C ASP A 110 -11.66 14.78 10.72
N GLU A 111 -10.36 14.63 10.93
CA GLU A 111 -9.36 15.64 10.57
C GLU A 111 -9.00 15.61 9.07
N MET A 112 -9.10 14.44 8.43
CA MET A 112 -8.60 14.20 7.07
C MET A 112 -9.71 14.21 6.00
N PHE A 113 -10.96 13.99 6.40
CA PHE A 113 -12.08 13.81 5.48
C PHE A 113 -13.24 14.75 5.79
N GLU A 114 -13.94 15.19 4.75
CA GLU A 114 -15.15 16.02 4.85
C GLU A 114 -16.40 15.20 5.21
N GLY A 115 -16.35 13.88 4.97
CA GLY A 115 -17.43 12.95 5.28
C GLY A 115 -17.25 11.59 4.60
N PHE A 116 -18.27 10.73 4.74
CA PHE A 116 -18.35 9.42 4.10
C PHE A 116 -19.48 9.38 3.08
N ASP A 117 -19.15 9.04 1.83
CA ASP A 117 -20.09 8.81 0.74
C ASP A 117 -20.59 7.37 0.82
N LEU A 118 -21.78 7.19 1.41
CA LEU A 118 -22.41 5.88 1.61
C LEU A 118 -22.74 5.17 0.29
N GLU A 119 -23.07 5.92 -0.77
CA GLU A 119 -23.43 5.33 -2.07
C GLU A 119 -22.19 4.74 -2.76
N ARG A 120 -21.03 5.39 -2.60
CA ARG A 120 -19.76 4.93 -3.15
C ARG A 120 -18.92 4.07 -2.20
N GLY A 121 -19.29 3.99 -0.92
CA GLY A 121 -18.53 3.28 0.11
C GLY A 121 -17.12 3.83 0.31
N ARG A 122 -16.94 5.17 0.26
CA ARG A 122 -15.62 5.81 0.39
C ARG A 122 -15.69 7.13 1.14
N PHE A 123 -14.57 7.56 1.70
CA PHE A 123 -14.45 8.89 2.30
C PHE A 123 -14.18 9.97 1.25
N VAL A 124 -14.63 11.20 1.55
CA VAL A 124 -14.38 12.40 0.74
C VAL A 124 -13.17 13.13 1.35
N PRO A 125 -11.98 13.10 0.70
CA PRO A 125 -10.77 13.76 1.22
C PRO A 125 -11.00 15.26 1.39
N ASN A 126 -10.48 15.88 2.45
CA ASN A 126 -10.53 17.33 2.57
C ASN A 126 -9.57 18.04 1.60
N ALA A 127 -9.67 19.36 1.50
CA ALA A 127 -8.82 20.16 0.61
C ALA A 127 -7.31 19.99 0.87
N GLN A 128 -6.90 19.90 2.14
CA GLN A 128 -5.49 19.75 2.51
C GLN A 128 -4.93 18.41 2.03
N LEU A 129 -5.67 17.31 2.24
CA LEU A 129 -5.25 15.97 1.83
C LEU A 129 -5.11 15.87 0.31
N ARG A 130 -6.04 16.48 -0.44
CA ARG A 130 -6.00 16.55 -1.91
C ARG A 130 -4.79 17.33 -2.44
N VAL A 131 -4.35 18.37 -1.73
CA VAL A 131 -3.16 19.15 -2.10
C VAL A 131 -1.89 18.35 -1.83
N GLN A 132 -1.84 17.61 -0.72
CA GLN A 132 -0.67 16.83 -0.34
C GLN A 132 -0.45 15.62 -1.25
N TYR A 133 -1.54 14.95 -1.65
CA TYR A 133 -1.50 13.77 -2.52
C TYR A 133 -2.42 14.01 -3.73
N PRO A 134 -1.97 14.78 -4.73
CA PRO A 134 -2.75 15.01 -5.93
C PRO A 134 -3.01 13.69 -6.65
N ALA A 135 -4.19 13.56 -7.26
CA ALA A 135 -4.53 12.39 -8.07
C ALA A 135 -3.46 12.20 -9.16
N PRO A 136 -3.06 10.95 -9.46
CA PRO A 136 -2.12 10.69 -10.53
C PRO A 136 -2.68 11.25 -11.84
N THR A 137 -1.95 12.17 -12.48
CA THR A 137 -2.31 12.71 -13.78
C THR A 137 -2.31 11.56 -14.80
N PRO A 138 -3.43 11.27 -15.49
CA PRO A 138 -3.37 10.39 -16.65
C PRO A 138 -2.50 11.06 -17.72
N GLU A 139 -1.46 10.36 -18.19
CA GLU A 139 -0.67 10.77 -19.36
C GLU A 139 -1.51 10.82 -20.64
#